data_AF-A0A7Y5KDY3-F1
#
_entry.id   AF-A0A7Y5KDY3-F1
#
_cell.length_a   1.000
_cell.length_b   1.000
_cell.length_c   1.000
_cell.angle_alpha   90.00
_cell.angle_beta   90.00
_cell.angle_gamma   90.00
#
_symmetry.space_group_name_H-M   'P 1'
#
loop_
_entity.id
_entity.type
_entity.pdbx_description
1 polymer ?
#
loop_
_entity_poly.entity_id
_entity_poly.type
_entity_poly.pdbx_seq_one_letter_code
_entity_poly.pdbx_strand_id
1 'polypeptide(L)'
;MLQSRITNLARWFVVVFVLTVWAGPLFALQETSNPAGQTTQQIQPQSGGIAKDFSEWTDQGGWVMYPIYIDFILGLGILVYLVVRVYFDKHRAKATQQYVAMKLTEPVEDHGERARVEEILAEVVKDTKSSLGKLFAKLCELWRRDPSAEALQVEIKGELETQKEGYELGRNFAVLLSDTAGALGLLGTVLGMYETFMPGRLDSSQVIYGMGVALVTTIGGLIVSIFLNFGISYAQAVYLSHLSAIEEAADQFRYIFGKGQSAAVAATAAPQIIHVPMPAAMPAPNVEVKMPSGQQVPSNLRILSGNRQVAEAGMTLPKALEVALEDEHGNPISNFPVVFEANGSLITFDNGEAMKQTATNSVGIAKVHARMGKLIGNHKIVARINGKARLQQEFELECRPGAPDKLVVLSGHLLNGKAGAVAPEPLSLRLEDAAGNPVPGQSVVFEVAYNNGRLERDKARVEVSTDEEGVASANFRFSENAGANIVKAVVKSKTTHKLETAFESMALE
;
A
#
# COMPACT_ATOMS: atom_id res chain seq x y z
N MET A 1 6.97 10.54 19.32
CA MET A 1 6.41 11.84 19.76
C MET A 1 5.49 12.51 18.72
N LEU A 2 5.70 12.32 17.41
CA LEU A 2 4.84 12.92 16.37
C LEU A 2 3.40 12.37 16.37
N GLN A 3 3.22 11.06 16.55
CA GLN A 3 1.87 10.44 16.63
C GLN A 3 1.02 10.92 17.81
N SER A 4 1.62 11.20 18.97
CA SER A 4 0.87 11.71 20.13
C SER A 4 0.47 13.18 19.96
N ARG A 5 1.29 13.96 19.24
CA ARG A 5 0.97 15.36 18.89
C ARG A 5 -0.16 15.44 17.86
N ILE A 6 -0.22 14.54 16.89
CA ILE A 6 -1.32 14.48 15.90
C ILE A 6 -2.63 14.00 16.55
N THR A 7 -2.59 13.01 17.45
CA THR A 7 -3.79 12.58 18.19
C THR A 7 -4.28 13.65 19.17
N ASN A 8 -3.39 14.42 19.78
CA ASN A 8 -3.77 15.55 20.61
C ASN A 8 -4.30 16.72 19.78
N LEU A 9 -3.77 16.97 18.58
CA LEU A 9 -4.29 18.00 17.67
C LEU A 9 -5.70 17.64 17.16
N ALA A 10 -5.93 16.37 16.81
CA ALA A 10 -7.24 15.87 16.39
C ALA A 10 -8.26 15.91 17.54
N ARG A 11 -7.86 15.55 18.77
CA ARG A 11 -8.70 15.71 19.96
C ARG A 11 -8.99 17.18 20.26
N TRP A 12 -8.01 18.06 20.11
CA TRP A 12 -8.18 19.49 20.33
C TRP A 12 -9.10 20.10 19.27
N PHE A 13 -9.00 19.70 18.00
CA PHE A 13 -9.93 20.12 16.95
C PHE A 13 -11.34 19.56 17.14
N VAL A 14 -11.51 18.31 17.57
CA VAL A 14 -12.83 17.75 17.90
C VAL A 14 -13.45 18.50 19.09
N VAL A 15 -12.66 18.83 20.11
CA VAL A 15 -13.13 19.61 21.27
C VAL A 15 -13.43 21.06 20.90
N VAL A 16 -12.58 21.71 20.10
CA VAL A 16 -12.80 23.08 19.61
C VAL A 16 -13.99 23.13 18.66
N PHE A 17 -14.18 22.14 17.79
CA PHE A 17 -15.32 22.08 16.88
C PHE A 17 -16.64 21.81 17.61
N VAL A 18 -16.63 20.90 18.59
CA VAL A 18 -17.77 20.70 19.51
C VAL A 18 -18.02 22.00 20.27
N LEU A 19 -17.01 22.70 20.78
CA LEU A 19 -17.20 24.00 21.44
C LEU A 19 -17.70 25.10 20.49
N THR A 20 -17.30 25.14 19.22
CA THR A 20 -17.75 26.18 18.26
C THR A 20 -19.12 25.90 17.66
N VAL A 21 -19.55 24.64 17.60
CA VAL A 21 -20.87 24.24 17.08
C VAL A 21 -21.91 24.16 18.20
N TRP A 22 -21.49 23.97 19.46
CA TRP A 22 -22.39 23.92 20.63
C TRP A 22 -22.35 25.14 21.55
N ALA A 23 -21.31 25.99 21.51
CA ALA A 23 -21.34 27.29 22.17
C ALA A 23 -21.67 28.38 21.13
N GLY A 24 -22.91 28.87 21.16
CA GLY A 24 -23.34 30.02 20.36
C GLY A 24 -22.44 31.25 20.58
N PRO A 25 -22.40 32.20 19.63
CA PRO A 25 -21.43 33.27 19.65
C PRO A 25 -21.70 34.25 20.81
N LEU A 26 -20.74 34.28 21.74
CA LEU A 26 -20.39 35.42 22.58
C LEU A 26 -19.98 36.62 21.71
N PHE A 27 -20.93 37.29 21.08
CA PHE A 27 -20.75 38.63 20.53
C PHE A 27 -22.01 39.45 20.84
N ALA A 28 -22.03 40.02 22.05
CA ALA A 28 -22.97 41.05 22.42
C ALA A 28 -22.53 42.36 21.76
N LEU A 29 -23.20 42.76 20.67
CA LEU A 29 -23.25 44.17 20.27
C LEU A 29 -24.38 44.84 21.05
N GLN A 30 -23.97 45.83 21.83
CA GLN A 30 -24.77 46.61 22.75
C GLN A 30 -25.59 47.65 21.96
N GLU A 31 -26.90 47.47 21.86
CA GLU A 31 -27.80 48.54 21.40
C GLU A 31 -28.31 49.33 22.60
N THR A 32 -27.92 50.59 22.68
CA THR A 32 -28.44 51.58 23.62
C THR A 32 -29.83 52.04 23.19
N SER A 33 -30.76 52.01 24.14
CA SER A 33 -32.13 52.51 24.01
C SER A 33 -32.20 54.04 23.98
N ASN A 34 -33.16 54.59 23.21
CA ASN A 34 -34.13 55.58 23.70
C ASN A 34 -35.24 55.94 22.67
N PRO A 35 -36.35 56.59 23.11
CA PRO A 35 -37.70 56.20 22.72
C PRO A 35 -38.48 57.32 22.00
N ALA A 36 -39.51 56.96 21.25
CA ALA A 36 -40.78 57.70 21.16
C ALA A 36 -41.74 56.91 20.27
N GLY A 37 -42.91 56.60 20.81
CA GLY A 37 -43.92 55.81 20.13
C GLY A 37 -44.57 56.54 18.96
N GLN A 38 -45.01 55.75 17.98
CA GLN A 38 -46.36 55.86 17.43
C GLN A 38 -46.73 54.60 16.66
N THR A 39 -47.95 54.16 16.91
CA THR A 39 -48.59 52.94 16.46
C THR A 39 -48.71 52.92 14.93
N THR A 40 -48.00 51.99 14.29
CA THR A 40 -48.44 51.43 13.00
C THR A 40 -48.49 49.93 13.21
N GLN A 41 -49.62 49.30 12.86
CA GLN A 41 -49.77 47.85 12.88
C GLN A 41 -48.67 47.24 12.00
N GLN A 42 -47.57 46.82 12.62
CA GLN A 42 -46.50 46.10 11.96
C GLN A 42 -46.76 44.61 12.13
N ILE A 43 -46.91 43.94 11.00
CA ILE A 43 -46.77 42.50 10.86
C ILE A 43 -45.52 42.09 11.64
N GLN A 44 -45.72 41.23 12.62
CA GLN A 44 -44.68 40.69 13.49
C GLN A 44 -43.53 40.15 12.61
N PRO A 45 -42.30 40.67 12.73
CA PRO A 45 -41.18 40.10 11.99
C PRO A 45 -40.85 38.75 12.66
N GLN A 46 -41.20 37.64 12.00
CA GLN A 46 -40.67 36.34 12.38
C GLN A 46 -39.16 36.36 12.18
N SER A 47 -38.45 36.40 13.30
CA SER A 47 -37.05 36.00 13.54
C SER A 47 -36.15 35.88 12.30
N GLY A 48 -35.65 37.02 11.81
CA GLY A 48 -34.57 37.09 10.83
C GLY A 48 -33.19 36.82 11.46
N GLY A 49 -32.99 35.65 12.05
CA GLY A 49 -31.70 35.23 12.60
C GLY A 49 -31.41 33.78 12.23
N ILE A 50 -30.11 33.44 12.11
CA ILE A 50 -29.64 32.05 12.01
C ILE A 50 -30.30 31.28 13.16
N ALA A 51 -31.04 30.22 12.82
CA ALA A 51 -31.79 29.39 13.76
C ALA A 51 -30.93 29.03 14.98
N LYS A 52 -31.47 29.30 16.18
CA LYS A 52 -30.75 29.13 17.45
C LYS A 52 -30.85 27.72 17.98
N ASP A 53 -31.94 27.02 17.62
CA ASP A 53 -32.23 25.66 18.07
C ASP A 53 -32.27 24.64 16.92
N PHE A 54 -31.96 23.38 17.23
CA PHE A 54 -31.96 22.27 16.26
C PHE A 54 -33.33 22.04 15.59
N SER A 55 -34.42 22.30 16.32
CA SER A 55 -35.78 22.24 15.77
C SER A 55 -35.99 23.28 14.68
N GLU A 56 -35.54 24.52 14.91
CA GLU A 56 -35.67 25.62 13.95
C GLU A 56 -34.87 25.33 12.66
N TRP A 57 -33.70 24.69 12.77
CA TRP A 57 -32.93 24.22 11.61
C TRP A 57 -33.67 23.16 10.78
N THR A 58 -34.34 22.23 11.46
CA THR A 58 -35.09 21.16 10.79
C THR A 58 -36.33 21.72 10.09
N ASP A 59 -37.03 22.64 10.76
CA ASP A 59 -38.23 23.28 10.23
C ASP A 59 -37.90 24.17 9.02
N GLN A 60 -36.74 24.84 9.02
CA GLN A 60 -36.28 25.69 7.91
C GLN A 60 -35.69 24.89 6.74
N GLY A 61 -35.06 23.74 6.98
CA GLY A 61 -34.49 22.91 5.91
C GLY A 61 -35.49 21.98 5.23
N GLY A 62 -36.74 21.93 5.69
CA GLY A 62 -37.78 21.08 5.10
C GLY A 62 -37.47 19.58 5.22
N TRP A 63 -38.21 18.76 4.47
CA TRP A 63 -38.19 17.31 4.65
C TRP A 63 -36.87 16.63 4.28
N VAL A 64 -36.04 17.26 3.44
CA VAL A 64 -34.73 16.73 2.99
C VAL A 64 -33.71 16.67 4.15
N MET A 65 -33.95 17.39 5.24
CA MET A 65 -33.11 17.30 6.45
C MET A 65 -33.21 15.94 7.15
N TYR A 66 -34.37 15.28 7.12
CA TYR A 66 -34.54 13.98 7.76
C TYR A 66 -33.63 12.88 7.19
N PRO A 67 -33.54 12.66 5.86
CA PRO A 67 -32.60 11.68 5.31
C PRO A 67 -31.13 12.06 5.57
N ILE A 68 -30.77 13.36 5.57
CA ILE A 68 -29.41 13.81 5.94
C ILE A 68 -29.07 13.40 7.39
N TYR A 69 -30.03 13.51 8.32
CA TYR A 69 -29.82 13.05 9.69
C TYR A 69 -29.73 11.53 9.83
N ILE A 70 -30.48 10.78 9.02
CA ILE A 70 -30.38 9.31 8.96
C ILE A 70 -28.99 8.90 8.48
N ASP A 71 -28.49 9.52 7.41
CA ASP A 71 -27.14 9.27 6.89
C ASP A 71 -26.07 9.60 7.94
N PHE A 72 -26.26 10.68 8.70
CA PHE A 72 -25.36 11.04 9.80
C PHE A 72 -25.34 9.97 10.90
N ILE A 73 -26.51 9.52 11.36
CA ILE A 73 -26.61 8.52 12.45
C ILE A 73 -26.03 7.17 11.99
N LEU A 74 -26.35 6.73 10.77
CA LEU A 74 -25.83 5.49 10.21
C LEU A 74 -24.32 5.58 9.98
N GLY A 75 -23.84 6.68 9.40
CA GLY A 75 -22.42 6.91 9.13
C GLY A 75 -21.62 6.95 10.43
N LEU A 76 -22.12 7.66 11.45
CA LEU A 76 -21.50 7.70 12.77
C LEU A 76 -21.49 6.32 13.44
N GLY A 77 -22.59 5.56 13.34
CA GLY A 77 -22.67 4.20 13.87
C GLY A 77 -21.62 3.26 13.27
N ILE A 78 -21.44 3.28 11.94
CA ILE A 78 -20.42 2.49 11.24
C ILE A 78 -19.02 2.95 11.65
N LEU A 79 -18.79 4.25 11.78
CA LEU A 79 -17.50 4.81 12.16
C LEU A 79 -17.11 4.39 13.59
N VAL A 80 -18.04 4.49 14.53
CA VAL A 80 -17.84 4.00 15.91
C VAL A 80 -17.56 2.51 15.89
N TYR A 81 -18.33 1.71 15.13
CA TYR A 81 -18.08 0.27 15.00
C TYR A 81 -16.66 -0.04 14.48
N LEU A 82 -16.21 0.65 13.43
CA LEU A 82 -14.87 0.47 12.86
C LEU A 82 -13.77 0.82 13.88
N VAL A 83 -13.88 1.96 14.55
CA VAL A 83 -12.90 2.40 15.55
C VAL A 83 -12.87 1.48 16.77
N VAL A 84 -14.04 1.08 17.27
CA VAL A 84 -14.17 0.18 18.41
C VAL A 84 -13.61 -1.21 18.08
N ARG A 85 -13.90 -1.73 16.88
CA ARG A 85 -13.35 -3.00 16.40
C ARG A 85 -11.82 -2.97 16.41
N VAL A 86 -11.20 -1.93 15.85
CA VAL A 86 -9.73 -1.78 15.83
C VAL A 86 -9.17 -1.56 17.24
N TYR A 87 -9.86 -0.80 18.09
CA TYR A 87 -9.42 -0.56 19.47
C TYR A 87 -9.39 -1.85 20.30
N PHE A 88 -10.46 -2.66 20.25
CA PHE A 88 -10.50 -3.95 20.95
C PHE A 88 -9.48 -4.94 20.41
N ASP A 89 -9.28 -4.96 19.10
CA ASP A 89 -8.28 -5.83 18.48
C ASP A 89 -6.86 -5.43 18.91
N LYS A 90 -6.53 -4.13 18.87
CA LYS A 90 -5.26 -3.60 19.37
C LYS A 90 -5.03 -3.88 20.85
N HIS A 91 -6.08 -3.80 21.68
CA HIS A 91 -5.97 -4.05 23.11
C HIS A 91 -5.71 -5.53 23.41
N ARG A 92 -6.39 -6.44 22.70
CA ARG A 92 -6.16 -7.89 22.83
C ARG A 92 -4.80 -8.30 22.24
N ALA A 93 -4.45 -7.78 21.07
CA ALA A 93 -3.18 -8.05 20.41
C ALA A 93 -1.96 -7.62 21.23
N LYS A 94 -2.07 -6.60 22.09
CA LYS A 94 -0.96 -6.14 22.95
C LYS A 94 -0.42 -7.22 23.88
N ALA A 95 -1.30 -8.04 24.47
CA ALA A 95 -0.90 -9.11 25.37
C ALA A 95 -0.17 -10.22 24.61
N THR A 96 -0.73 -10.64 23.46
CA THR A 96 -0.12 -11.62 22.56
C THR A 96 1.22 -11.12 22.01
N GLN A 97 1.28 -9.87 21.55
CA GLN A 97 2.47 -9.26 20.95
C GLN A 97 3.61 -9.13 21.97
N GLN A 98 3.33 -8.75 23.22
CA GLN A 98 4.35 -8.68 24.27
C GLN A 98 4.89 -10.05 24.66
N TYR A 99 4.03 -11.07 24.74
CA TYR A 99 4.44 -12.43 25.04
C TYR A 99 5.32 -13.02 23.92
N VAL A 100 4.86 -12.88 22.68
CA VAL A 100 5.57 -13.32 21.47
C VAL A 100 6.92 -12.60 21.37
N ALA A 101 6.97 -11.27 21.49
CA ALA A 101 8.23 -10.52 21.46
C ALA A 101 9.20 -10.91 22.59
N MET A 102 8.71 -11.15 23.81
CA MET A 102 9.55 -11.57 24.94
C MET A 102 10.20 -12.94 24.67
N LYS A 103 9.42 -13.92 24.20
CA LYS A 103 9.90 -15.27 23.90
C LYS A 103 10.76 -15.35 22.62
N LEU A 104 10.54 -14.47 21.65
CA LEU A 104 11.39 -14.35 20.45
C LEU A 104 12.75 -13.71 20.72
N THR A 105 12.91 -12.96 21.82
CA THR A 105 14.17 -12.25 22.16
C THR A 105 15.09 -13.06 23.09
N GLU A 106 14.62 -14.17 23.68
CA GLU A 106 15.45 -15.05 24.51
C GLU A 106 16.49 -15.82 23.66
N PRO A 107 17.79 -15.80 24.03
CA PRO A 107 18.82 -16.52 23.29
C PRO A 107 18.47 -18.02 23.18
N VAL A 108 18.72 -18.60 22.00
CA VAL A 108 18.40 -20.00 21.70
C VAL A 108 19.40 -20.92 22.42
N GLU A 109 19.13 -21.23 23.69
CA GLU A 109 19.79 -22.36 24.38
C GLU A 109 19.12 -23.66 23.92
N ASP A 110 19.86 -24.44 23.12
CA ASP A 110 19.89 -25.90 22.82
C ASP A 110 18.59 -26.74 22.74
N HIS A 111 17.42 -26.19 23.05
CA HIS A 111 16.12 -26.82 22.86
C HIS A 111 15.59 -26.44 21.48
N GLY A 112 15.53 -27.45 20.61
CA GLY A 112 15.27 -27.30 19.18
C GLY A 112 14.10 -26.38 18.84
N GLU A 113 14.27 -25.67 17.72
CA GLU A 113 13.35 -24.66 17.18
C GLU A 113 11.88 -25.12 17.15
N ARG A 114 11.64 -26.43 16.99
CA ARG A 114 10.30 -27.06 17.02
C ARG A 114 9.62 -26.97 18.38
N ALA A 115 10.34 -27.16 19.49
CA ALA A 115 9.76 -27.08 20.84
C ALA A 115 9.34 -25.65 21.20
N ARG A 116 10.10 -24.64 20.73
CA ARG A 116 9.73 -23.22 20.87
C ARG A 116 8.48 -22.86 20.07
N VAL A 117 8.35 -23.35 18.82
CA VAL A 117 7.14 -23.12 18.03
C VAL A 117 5.92 -23.81 18.67
N GLU A 118 6.07 -25.00 19.25
CA GLU A 118 5.00 -25.66 19.99
C GLU A 118 4.61 -24.92 21.29
N GLU A 119 5.58 -24.36 22.02
CA GLU A 119 5.31 -23.53 23.21
C GLU A 119 4.59 -22.22 22.83
N ILE A 120 5.06 -21.54 21.77
CA ILE A 120 4.44 -20.32 21.24
C ILE A 120 3.03 -20.63 20.71
N LEU A 121 2.84 -21.74 19.99
CA LEU A 121 1.54 -22.18 19.51
C LEU A 121 0.58 -22.47 20.68
N ALA A 122 1.03 -23.13 21.74
CA ALA A 122 0.21 -23.46 22.91
C ALA A 122 -0.33 -22.21 23.63
N GLU A 123 0.40 -21.09 23.60
CA GLU A 123 -0.05 -19.83 24.20
C GLU A 123 -0.84 -18.95 23.22
N VAL A 124 -0.41 -18.85 21.96
CA VAL A 124 -1.11 -18.09 20.91
C VAL A 124 -2.50 -18.66 20.63
N VAL A 125 -2.66 -19.99 20.67
CA VAL A 125 -3.96 -20.65 20.48
C VAL A 125 -4.97 -20.26 21.57
N LYS A 126 -4.52 -19.92 22.78
CA LYS A 126 -5.41 -19.44 23.86
C LYS A 126 -6.00 -18.06 23.57
N ASP A 127 -5.41 -17.27 22.67
CA ASP A 127 -5.81 -15.89 22.34
C ASP A 127 -6.19 -15.71 20.85
N THR A 128 -6.83 -16.72 20.25
CA THR A 128 -7.30 -16.76 18.85
C THR A 128 -8.41 -15.75 18.51
N LYS A 129 -8.80 -14.88 19.46
CA LYS A 129 -9.81 -13.84 19.26
C LYS A 129 -9.25 -12.56 18.64
N SER A 130 -7.94 -12.35 18.66
CA SER A 130 -7.28 -11.22 18.00
C SER A 130 -6.87 -11.57 16.57
N SER A 131 -6.83 -10.57 15.69
CA SER A 131 -6.40 -10.73 14.30
C SER A 131 -4.94 -11.18 14.21
N LEU A 132 -4.10 -10.70 15.13
CA LEU A 132 -2.71 -11.11 15.31
C LEU A 132 -2.59 -12.57 15.79
N GLY A 133 -3.42 -12.99 16.75
CA GLY A 133 -3.42 -14.35 17.27
C GLY A 133 -3.85 -15.39 16.22
N LYS A 134 -4.84 -15.05 15.38
CA LYS A 134 -5.22 -15.89 14.22
C LYS A 134 -4.08 -16.04 13.22
N LEU A 135 -3.43 -14.92 12.88
CA LEU A 135 -2.29 -14.92 11.98
C LEU A 135 -1.15 -15.80 12.53
N PHE A 136 -0.75 -15.61 13.79
CA PHE A 136 0.30 -16.43 14.39
C PHE A 136 -0.07 -17.91 14.52
N ALA A 137 -1.31 -18.25 14.86
CA ALA A 137 -1.75 -19.64 14.90
C ALA A 137 -1.60 -20.31 13.53
N LYS A 138 -2.01 -19.61 12.47
CA LYS A 138 -1.88 -20.06 11.07
C LYS A 138 -0.41 -20.19 10.65
N LEU A 139 0.43 -19.22 11.03
CA LEU A 139 1.87 -19.27 10.76
C LEU A 139 2.57 -20.42 11.48
N CYS A 140 2.22 -20.69 12.73
CA CYS A 140 2.77 -21.82 13.47
C CYS A 140 2.32 -23.17 12.88
N GLU A 141 1.05 -23.28 12.45
CA GLU A 141 0.55 -24.46 11.75
C GLU A 141 1.24 -24.66 10.39
N LEU A 142 1.42 -23.58 9.63
CA LEU A 142 2.11 -23.61 8.35
C LEU A 142 3.58 -23.99 8.53
N TRP A 143 4.26 -23.42 9.54
CA TRP A 143 5.64 -23.79 9.85
C TRP A 143 5.78 -25.26 10.24
N ARG A 144 4.77 -25.85 10.91
CA ARG A 144 4.73 -27.28 11.22
C ARG A 144 4.67 -28.16 9.95
N ARG A 145 4.00 -27.67 8.90
CA ARG A 145 3.85 -28.38 7.62
C ARG A 145 5.04 -28.14 6.70
N ASP A 146 5.37 -26.88 6.45
CA ASP A 146 6.36 -26.41 5.50
C ASP A 146 7.14 -25.21 6.09
N PRO A 147 8.32 -25.43 6.70
CA PRO A 147 9.09 -24.40 7.40
C PRO A 147 9.83 -23.41 6.48
N SER A 148 9.44 -23.28 5.21
CA SER A 148 10.11 -22.38 4.27
C SER A 148 9.74 -20.92 4.49
N ALA A 149 10.72 -20.02 4.46
CA ALA A 149 10.53 -18.59 4.67
C ALA A 149 9.62 -17.95 3.59
N GLU A 150 9.66 -18.47 2.36
CA GLU A 150 8.84 -18.00 1.24
C GLU A 150 7.37 -18.37 1.41
N ALA A 151 7.06 -19.60 1.86
CA ALA A 151 5.68 -20.01 2.13
C ALA A 151 5.04 -19.19 3.26
N LEU A 152 5.82 -18.88 4.31
CA LEU A 152 5.37 -18.00 5.39
C LEU A 152 5.04 -16.59 4.87
N GLN A 153 5.86 -16.03 3.98
CA GLN A 153 5.63 -14.69 3.46
C GLN A 153 4.36 -14.59 2.61
N VAL A 154 4.08 -15.61 1.77
CA VAL A 154 2.86 -15.66 0.96
C VAL A 154 1.63 -15.73 1.86
N GLU A 155 1.67 -16.54 2.92
CA GLU A 155 0.56 -16.68 3.86
C GLU A 155 0.32 -15.40 4.68
N ILE A 156 1.40 -14.75 5.17
CA ILE A 156 1.33 -13.45 5.86
C ILE A 156 0.59 -12.44 4.98
N LYS A 157 1.03 -12.28 3.73
CA LYS A 157 0.41 -11.34 2.79
C LYS A 157 -1.05 -11.66 2.51
N GLY A 158 -1.38 -12.94 2.25
CA GLY A 158 -2.75 -13.35 1.97
C GLY A 158 -3.72 -13.07 3.12
N GLU A 159 -3.31 -13.32 4.36
CA GLU A 159 -4.14 -13.07 5.54
C GLU A 159 -4.28 -11.56 5.83
N LEU A 160 -3.20 -10.77 5.66
CA LEU A 160 -3.27 -9.31 5.79
C LEU A 160 -4.20 -8.68 4.74
N GLU A 161 -4.15 -9.15 3.49
CA GLU A 161 -5.05 -8.71 2.41
C GLU A 161 -6.51 -9.06 2.73
N THR A 162 -6.78 -10.26 3.24
CA THR A 162 -8.12 -10.69 3.66
C THR A 162 -8.67 -9.79 4.78
N GLN A 163 -7.83 -9.46 5.77
CA GLN A 163 -8.22 -8.54 6.86
C GLN A 163 -8.48 -7.12 6.34
N LYS A 164 -7.70 -6.67 5.36
CA LYS A 164 -7.86 -5.36 4.71
C LYS A 164 -9.18 -5.29 3.95
N GLU A 165 -9.53 -6.30 3.18
CA GLU A 165 -10.79 -6.37 2.42
C GLU A 165 -12.01 -6.21 3.34
N GLY A 166 -12.02 -6.91 4.48
CA GLY A 166 -13.10 -6.81 5.46
C GLY A 166 -13.23 -5.44 6.13
N TYR A 167 -12.14 -4.68 6.24
CA TYR A 167 -12.16 -3.29 6.72
C TYR A 167 -12.62 -2.32 5.62
N GLU A 168 -12.12 -2.51 4.40
CA GLU A 168 -12.49 -1.67 3.25
C GLU A 168 -13.97 -1.76 2.93
N LEU A 169 -14.60 -2.92 3.09
CA LEU A 169 -16.05 -3.07 2.94
C LEU A 169 -16.81 -2.09 3.85
N GLY A 170 -16.49 -2.07 5.15
CA GLY A 170 -17.14 -1.17 6.11
C GLY A 170 -16.82 0.30 5.87
N ARG A 171 -15.57 0.61 5.48
CA ARG A 171 -15.16 1.97 5.12
C ARG A 171 -15.93 2.48 3.90
N ASN A 172 -16.07 1.66 2.86
CA ASN A 172 -16.75 2.04 1.62
C ASN A 172 -18.22 2.39 1.87
N PHE A 173 -18.92 1.67 2.76
CA PHE A 173 -20.28 2.05 3.18
C PHE A 173 -20.32 3.39 3.90
N ALA A 174 -19.35 3.70 4.77
CA ALA A 174 -19.29 5.00 5.43
C ALA A 174 -19.02 6.15 4.44
N VAL A 175 -18.16 5.93 3.44
CA VAL A 175 -17.90 6.90 2.36
C VAL A 175 -19.17 7.15 1.55
N LEU A 176 -19.91 6.10 1.19
CA LEU A 176 -21.18 6.23 0.49
C LEU A 176 -22.17 7.12 1.23
N LEU A 177 -22.32 6.96 2.55
CA LEU A 177 -23.21 7.79 3.37
C LEU A 177 -22.73 9.25 3.45
N SER A 178 -21.42 9.47 3.53
CA SER A 178 -20.81 10.80 3.48
C SER A 178 -21.08 11.52 2.17
N ASP A 179 -20.93 10.83 1.04
CA ASP A 179 -21.16 11.40 -0.29
C ASP A 179 -22.65 11.64 -0.55
N THR A 180 -23.50 10.72 -0.07
CA THR A 180 -24.97 10.83 -0.17
C THR A 180 -25.47 12.04 0.62
N ALA A 181 -24.97 12.28 1.83
CA ALA A 181 -25.36 13.46 2.61
C ALA A 181 -25.02 14.78 1.89
N GLY A 182 -23.86 14.85 1.23
CA GLY A 182 -23.48 16.00 0.41
C GLY A 182 -24.41 16.17 -0.80
N ALA A 183 -24.73 15.07 -1.48
CA ALA A 183 -25.65 15.07 -2.63
C ALA A 183 -27.09 15.45 -2.23
N LEU A 184 -27.57 15.01 -1.07
CA LEU A 184 -28.86 15.42 -0.51
C LEU A 184 -28.90 16.91 -0.16
N GLY A 185 -27.78 17.48 0.30
CA GLY A 185 -27.64 18.92 0.47
C GLY A 185 -27.82 19.69 -0.84
N LEU A 186 -27.20 19.21 -1.93
CA LEU A 186 -27.42 19.77 -3.27
C LEU A 186 -28.88 19.59 -3.73
N LEU A 187 -29.49 18.43 -3.51
CA LEU A 187 -30.89 18.17 -3.85
C LEU A 187 -31.83 19.15 -3.15
N GLY A 188 -31.54 19.49 -1.88
CA GLY A 188 -32.27 20.49 -1.12
C GLY A 188 -32.26 21.88 -1.77
N THR A 189 -31.16 22.29 -2.42
CA THR A 189 -31.13 23.55 -3.19
C THR A 189 -32.11 23.55 -4.36
N VAL A 190 -32.14 22.44 -5.10
CA VAL A 190 -32.97 22.29 -6.28
C VAL A 190 -34.44 22.29 -5.87
N LEU A 191 -34.78 21.62 -4.77
CA LEU A 191 -36.14 21.59 -4.25
C LEU A 191 -36.58 22.95 -3.69
N GLY A 192 -35.73 23.66 -2.95
CA GLY A 192 -36.05 25.02 -2.46
C GLY A 192 -36.27 26.02 -3.61
N MET A 193 -35.48 25.91 -4.68
CA MET A 193 -35.72 26.69 -5.91
C MET A 193 -37.00 26.25 -6.61
N TYR A 194 -37.27 24.94 -6.72
CA TYR A 194 -38.51 24.44 -7.31
C TYR A 194 -39.74 24.98 -6.58
N GLU A 195 -39.78 24.93 -5.25
CA GLU A 195 -40.88 25.47 -4.43
C GLU A 195 -41.07 26.97 -4.62
N THR A 196 -39.98 27.71 -4.86
CA THR A 196 -40.03 29.15 -5.15
C THR A 196 -40.71 29.47 -6.48
N PHE A 197 -40.53 28.63 -7.52
CA PHE A 197 -40.98 28.95 -8.89
C PHE A 197 -42.23 28.19 -9.36
N MET A 198 -42.58 27.06 -8.72
CA MET A 198 -43.70 26.20 -9.10
C MET A 198 -45.08 26.88 -9.16
N PRO A 199 -45.48 27.74 -8.19
CA PRO A 199 -46.82 28.35 -8.21
C PRO A 199 -47.04 29.40 -9.32
N GLY A 200 -46.00 29.74 -10.10
CA GLY A 200 -46.10 30.64 -11.26
C GLY A 200 -46.35 32.11 -10.93
N ARG A 201 -46.39 32.48 -9.64
CA ARG A 201 -46.47 33.85 -9.13
C ARG A 201 -45.45 34.00 -8.00
N LEU A 202 -44.71 35.11 -8.00
CA LEU A 202 -43.66 35.37 -7.02
C LEU A 202 -44.23 36.19 -5.86
N ASP A 203 -44.54 35.53 -4.75
CA ASP A 203 -44.81 36.18 -3.46
C ASP A 203 -43.53 36.30 -2.64
N SER A 204 -43.26 37.48 -2.07
CA SER A 204 -42.02 37.75 -1.31
C SER A 204 -41.79 36.74 -0.19
N SER A 205 -42.87 36.30 0.48
CA SER A 205 -42.79 35.30 1.55
C SER A 205 -42.38 33.91 1.04
N GLN A 206 -42.81 33.52 -0.16
CA GLN A 206 -42.49 32.20 -0.74
C GLN A 206 -41.04 32.15 -1.23
N VAL A 207 -40.57 33.25 -1.83
CA VAL A 207 -39.17 33.38 -2.27
C VAL A 207 -38.22 33.27 -1.07
N ILE A 208 -38.53 33.97 0.03
CA ILE A 208 -37.72 33.91 1.26
C ILE A 208 -37.73 32.49 1.85
N TYR A 209 -38.89 31.82 1.85
CA TYR A 209 -39.00 30.44 2.34
C TYR A 209 -38.16 29.46 1.52
N GLY A 210 -38.34 29.42 0.20
CA GLY A 210 -37.62 28.48 -0.67
C GLY A 210 -36.10 28.74 -0.72
N MET A 211 -35.66 30.00 -0.62
CA MET A 211 -34.24 30.33 -0.43
C MET A 211 -33.70 29.84 0.91
N GLY A 212 -34.50 29.93 1.99
CA GLY A 212 -34.15 29.41 3.31
C GLY A 212 -33.96 27.89 3.29
N VAL A 213 -34.91 27.15 2.72
CA VAL A 213 -34.84 25.69 2.54
C VAL A 213 -33.58 25.29 1.77
N ALA A 214 -33.30 25.96 0.65
CA ALA A 214 -32.13 25.70 -0.17
C ALA A 214 -30.81 25.90 0.61
N LEU A 215 -30.67 27.01 1.35
CA LEU A 215 -29.45 27.32 2.08
C LEU A 215 -29.23 26.36 3.26
N VAL A 216 -30.25 26.12 4.07
CA VAL A 216 -30.12 25.29 5.28
C VAL A 216 -29.82 23.83 4.92
N THR A 217 -30.48 23.27 3.91
CA THR A 217 -30.21 21.89 3.45
C THR A 217 -28.81 21.72 2.90
N THR A 218 -28.30 22.70 2.14
CA THR A 218 -26.92 22.69 1.62
C THR A 218 -25.91 22.66 2.74
N ILE A 219 -26.07 23.56 3.71
CA ILE A 219 -25.16 23.68 4.83
C ILE A 219 -25.22 22.40 5.66
N GLY A 220 -26.42 21.85 5.92
CA GLY A 220 -26.61 20.60 6.63
C GLY A 220 -25.91 19.41 5.96
N GLY A 221 -26.10 19.23 4.65
CA GLY A 221 -25.46 18.16 3.88
C GLY A 221 -23.93 18.28 3.86
N LEU A 222 -23.40 19.50 3.69
CA LEU A 222 -21.96 19.76 3.73
C LEU A 222 -21.36 19.49 5.12
N ILE A 223 -22.02 19.91 6.20
CA ILE A 223 -21.55 19.68 7.57
C ILE A 223 -21.46 18.17 7.83
N VAL A 224 -22.51 17.41 7.49
CA VAL A 224 -22.54 15.96 7.71
C VAL A 224 -21.45 15.26 6.88
N SER A 225 -21.33 15.60 5.60
CA SER A 225 -20.33 15.02 4.70
C SER A 225 -18.89 15.29 5.17
N ILE A 226 -18.57 16.54 5.52
CA ILE A 226 -17.23 16.90 6.02
C ILE A 226 -16.92 16.16 7.32
N PHE A 227 -17.89 16.07 8.23
CA PHE A 227 -17.70 15.40 9.52
C PHE A 227 -17.44 13.90 9.35
N LEU A 228 -18.27 13.22 8.54
CA LEU A 228 -18.09 11.79 8.26
C LEU A 228 -16.75 11.53 7.55
N ASN A 229 -16.39 12.35 6.56
CA ASN A 229 -15.12 12.20 5.84
C ASN A 229 -13.89 12.34 6.75
N PHE A 230 -13.91 13.28 7.69
CA PHE A 230 -12.84 13.42 8.68
C PHE A 230 -12.72 12.17 9.56
N GLY A 231 -13.86 11.66 10.05
CA GLY A 231 -13.89 10.46 10.87
C GLY A 231 -13.47 9.19 10.12
N ILE A 232 -13.82 9.06 8.83
CA ILE A 232 -13.36 7.99 7.94
C ILE A 232 -11.84 8.05 7.78
N SER A 233 -11.30 9.24 7.50
CA SER A 233 -9.86 9.47 7.39
C SER A 233 -9.10 9.11 8.67
N TYR A 234 -9.66 9.47 9.83
CA TYR A 234 -9.11 9.10 11.13
C TYR A 234 -9.14 7.58 11.36
N ALA A 235 -10.26 6.92 11.09
CA ALA A 235 -10.40 5.47 11.21
C ALA A 235 -9.38 4.74 10.33
N GLN A 236 -9.15 5.23 9.10
CA GLN A 236 -8.17 4.67 8.17
C GLN A 236 -6.74 4.80 8.70
N ALA A 237 -6.37 5.96 9.24
CA ALA A 237 -5.05 6.17 9.83
C ALA A 237 -4.80 5.21 11.01
N VAL A 238 -5.80 5.03 11.88
CA VAL A 238 -5.71 4.11 13.02
C VAL A 238 -5.60 2.66 12.54
N TYR A 239 -6.38 2.26 11.54
CA TYR A 239 -6.34 0.92 10.97
C TYR A 239 -4.99 0.59 10.33
N LEU A 240 -4.47 1.47 9.46
CA LEU A 240 -3.16 1.28 8.82
C LEU A 240 -2.03 1.15 9.85
N SER A 241 -2.07 1.95 10.92
CA SER A 241 -1.08 1.85 12.00
C SER A 241 -1.15 0.53 12.77
N HIS A 242 -2.33 -0.11 12.82
CA HIS A 242 -2.49 -1.42 13.45
C HIS A 242 -2.00 -2.53 12.52
N LEU A 243 -2.32 -2.44 11.23
CA LEU A 243 -1.91 -3.42 10.21
C LEU A 243 -0.38 -3.46 10.06
N SER A 244 0.29 -2.30 10.05
CA SER A 244 1.76 -2.25 10.01
C SER A 244 2.42 -2.91 11.24
N ALA A 245 1.82 -2.76 12.42
CA ALA A 245 2.33 -3.40 13.63
C ALA A 245 2.14 -4.93 13.64
N ILE A 246 1.07 -5.41 13.00
CA ILE A 246 0.83 -6.85 12.79
C ILE A 246 1.85 -7.40 11.78
N GLU A 247 2.07 -6.70 10.67
CA GLU A 247 3.04 -7.07 9.64
C GLU A 247 4.46 -7.18 10.21
N GLU A 248 4.91 -6.17 10.95
CA GLU A 248 6.23 -6.16 11.58
C GLU A 248 6.42 -7.33 12.55
N ALA A 249 5.39 -7.66 13.35
CA ALA A 249 5.43 -8.79 14.28
C ALA A 249 5.49 -10.14 13.53
N ALA A 250 4.76 -10.28 12.42
CA ALA A 250 4.79 -11.48 11.59
C ALA A 250 6.13 -11.64 10.86
N ASP A 251 6.73 -10.55 10.39
CA ASP A 251 8.05 -10.56 9.76
C ASP A 251 9.18 -10.85 10.75
N GLN A 252 9.10 -10.39 11.99
CA GLN A 252 10.04 -10.78 13.05
C GLN A 252 9.99 -12.29 13.33
N PHE A 253 8.80 -12.88 13.38
CA PHE A 253 8.63 -14.33 13.47
C PHE A 253 9.27 -15.04 12.27
N ARG A 254 9.00 -14.56 11.04
CA ARG A 254 9.63 -15.09 9.83
C ARG A 254 11.16 -15.01 9.89
N TYR A 255 11.72 -13.90 10.34
CA TYR A 255 13.17 -13.70 10.40
C TYR A 255 13.86 -14.68 11.35
N ILE A 256 13.28 -14.89 12.54
CA ILE A 256 13.88 -15.76 13.56
C ILE A 256 13.80 -17.23 13.13
N PHE A 257 12.63 -17.67 12.66
CA PHE A 257 12.44 -19.06 12.24
C PHE A 257 12.95 -19.38 10.83
N GLY A 258 13.19 -18.35 10.00
CA GLY A 258 13.83 -18.48 8.69
C GLY A 258 15.35 -18.57 8.76
N LYS A 259 15.99 -18.00 9.80
CA LYS A 259 17.45 -18.09 10.00
C LYS A 259 17.94 -19.47 10.44
N GLY A 260 17.12 -20.21 11.20
CA GLY A 260 17.44 -21.55 11.69
C GLY A 260 17.83 -22.56 10.60
N GLN A 261 17.26 -22.39 9.41
CA GLN A 261 17.54 -23.28 8.28
C GLN A 261 18.82 -22.96 7.52
N SER A 262 19.32 -21.72 7.53
CA SER A 262 20.60 -21.43 6.86
C SER A 262 21.77 -22.12 7.58
N ALA A 263 21.66 -22.28 8.91
CA ALA A 263 22.62 -23.02 9.73
C ALA A 263 22.36 -24.55 9.73
N ALA A 264 21.11 -25.01 9.79
CA ALA A 264 20.78 -26.44 9.83
C ALA A 264 20.94 -27.15 8.47
N VAL A 265 20.67 -26.46 7.35
CA VAL A 265 20.92 -27.01 6.00
C VAL A 265 22.42 -27.11 5.69
N ALA A 266 23.24 -26.20 6.23
CA ALA A 266 24.70 -26.28 6.15
C ALA A 266 25.29 -27.43 7.00
N ALA A 267 24.69 -27.73 8.16
CA ALA A 267 25.18 -28.77 9.07
C ALA A 267 24.77 -30.20 8.68
N THR A 268 23.71 -30.37 7.88
CA THR A 268 23.23 -31.71 7.45
C THR A 268 23.81 -32.16 6.10
N ALA A 269 24.63 -31.33 5.46
CA ALA A 269 25.35 -31.66 4.23
C ALA A 269 26.66 -32.42 4.51
N ALA A 270 26.59 -33.55 5.21
CA ALA A 270 27.62 -34.58 5.19
C ALA A 270 27.06 -35.80 4.45
N PRO A 271 27.78 -36.40 3.48
CA PRO A 271 27.24 -37.46 2.66
C PRO A 271 27.12 -38.75 3.48
N GLN A 272 25.90 -39.11 3.90
CA GLN A 272 25.61 -40.43 4.42
C GLN A 272 24.97 -41.29 3.33
N ILE A 273 25.71 -42.32 2.92
CA ILE A 273 25.26 -43.36 1.99
C ILE A 273 24.26 -44.24 2.76
N ILE A 274 22.96 -44.06 2.50
CA ILE A 274 21.92 -44.94 3.03
C ILE A 274 21.69 -46.08 2.03
N HIS A 275 22.08 -47.29 2.42
CA HIS A 275 21.74 -48.54 1.77
C HIS A 275 20.40 -49.03 2.34
N VAL A 276 19.33 -49.10 1.52
CA VAL A 276 18.07 -49.74 1.93
C VAL A 276 17.83 -50.98 1.06
N PRO A 277 17.63 -52.18 1.65
CA PRO A 277 17.31 -53.39 0.91
C PRO A 277 15.83 -53.42 0.49
N MET A 278 15.56 -53.92 -0.73
CA MET A 278 14.21 -54.08 -1.28
C MET A 278 13.39 -55.14 -0.53
N PRO A 279 12.10 -54.88 -0.20
CA PRO A 279 11.12 -55.92 -0.01
C PRO A 279 10.37 -56.22 -1.33
N ALA A 280 10.01 -57.50 -1.48
CA ALA A 280 9.44 -58.12 -2.66
C ALA A 280 8.11 -57.49 -3.14
N ALA A 281 7.96 -57.48 -4.47
CA ALA A 281 6.79 -57.03 -5.21
C ALA A 281 5.61 -58.01 -5.13
N MET A 282 4.39 -57.46 -5.11
CA MET A 282 3.19 -58.03 -5.76
C MET A 282 2.21 -56.88 -6.12
N PRO A 283 1.32 -57.08 -7.12
CA PRO A 283 1.07 -56.08 -8.16
C PRO A 283 -0.26 -55.33 -8.04
N ALA A 284 -0.32 -54.12 -8.61
CA ALA A 284 -1.56 -53.38 -8.91
C ALA A 284 -1.82 -53.42 -10.43
N PRO A 285 -3.09 -53.33 -10.86
CA PRO A 285 -3.56 -53.91 -12.12
C PRO A 285 -3.20 -53.10 -13.36
N ASN A 286 -2.93 -53.82 -14.45
CA ASN A 286 -2.79 -53.30 -15.80
C ASN A 286 -4.00 -52.43 -16.19
N VAL A 287 -3.74 -51.14 -16.43
CA VAL A 287 -4.49 -50.38 -17.44
C VAL A 287 -3.54 -50.20 -18.61
N GLU A 288 -3.65 -51.11 -19.56
CA GLU A 288 -2.91 -51.11 -20.81
C GLU A 288 -3.44 -49.97 -21.69
N VAL A 289 -2.80 -48.80 -21.62
CA VAL A 289 -2.97 -47.76 -22.64
C VAL A 289 -1.94 -48.02 -23.73
N LYS A 290 -2.40 -48.67 -24.80
CA LYS A 290 -1.62 -48.87 -26.02
C LYS A 290 -1.45 -47.52 -26.72
N MET A 291 -0.30 -46.88 -26.53
CA MET A 291 0.15 -45.75 -27.36
C MET A 291 1.14 -46.26 -28.42
N PRO A 292 1.04 -45.82 -29.69
CA PRO A 292 1.77 -46.39 -30.81
C PRO A 292 3.26 -46.06 -30.76
N SER A 293 4.07 -47.09 -30.99
CA SER A 293 5.35 -47.13 -31.70
C SER A 293 6.22 -45.85 -31.75
N GLY A 294 7.33 -45.85 -30.99
CA GLY A 294 8.47 -44.96 -31.21
C GLY A 294 8.83 -44.04 -30.05
N GLN A 295 9.06 -44.58 -28.85
CA GLN A 295 9.38 -43.76 -27.67
C GLN A 295 10.86 -43.34 -27.72
N GLN A 296 11.14 -42.21 -28.37
CA GLN A 296 12.44 -41.54 -28.23
C GLN A 296 12.62 -41.12 -26.77
N VAL A 297 13.64 -41.68 -26.11
CA VAL A 297 13.93 -41.38 -24.71
C VAL A 297 14.73 -40.09 -24.67
N PRO A 298 14.26 -39.03 -23.96
CA PRO A 298 15.00 -37.78 -23.86
C PRO A 298 16.30 -37.98 -23.08
N SER A 299 17.42 -37.56 -23.65
CA SER A 299 18.75 -37.73 -23.06
C SER A 299 19.54 -36.43 -22.96
N ASN A 300 19.21 -35.41 -23.75
CA ASN A 300 19.90 -34.12 -23.69
C ASN A 300 18.92 -32.95 -23.83
N LEU A 301 19.03 -31.96 -22.95
CA LEU A 301 18.27 -30.71 -22.98
C LEU A 301 19.25 -29.55 -23.16
N ARG A 302 19.22 -28.85 -24.29
CA ARG A 302 20.15 -27.75 -24.61
C ARG A 302 19.41 -26.43 -24.78
N ILE A 303 19.95 -25.34 -24.22
CA ILE A 303 19.46 -23.99 -24.50
C ILE A 303 19.86 -23.60 -25.93
N LEU A 304 18.90 -23.22 -26.76
CA LEU A 304 19.13 -22.70 -28.10
C LEU A 304 19.18 -21.18 -28.12
N SER A 305 18.27 -20.52 -27.40
CA SER A 305 18.14 -19.07 -27.42
C SER A 305 17.50 -18.53 -26.15
N GLY A 306 17.79 -17.27 -25.86
CA GLY A 306 17.12 -16.50 -24.82
C GLY A 306 17.76 -16.53 -23.42
N ASN A 307 18.98 -17.07 -23.27
CA ASN A 307 19.74 -16.95 -22.02
C ASN A 307 20.42 -15.57 -21.89
N ARG A 308 20.63 -15.10 -20.65
CA ARG A 308 21.29 -13.83 -20.30
C ARG A 308 20.68 -12.62 -20.98
N GLN A 309 19.35 -12.57 -20.98
CA GLN A 309 18.62 -11.44 -21.54
C GLN A 309 18.36 -10.38 -20.49
N VAL A 310 18.30 -9.15 -20.98
CA VAL A 310 17.93 -7.97 -20.19
C VAL A 310 16.56 -7.50 -20.66
N ALA A 311 15.65 -7.25 -19.72
CA ALA A 311 14.34 -6.67 -20.00
C ALA A 311 14.00 -5.62 -18.94
N GLU A 312 13.16 -4.65 -19.31
CA GLU A 312 12.64 -3.66 -18.36
C GLU A 312 11.53 -4.27 -17.49
N ALA A 313 11.39 -3.76 -16.26
CA ALA A 313 10.35 -4.16 -15.34
C ALA A 313 8.97 -4.01 -15.98
N GLY A 314 8.17 -5.09 -15.94
CA GLY A 314 6.84 -5.12 -16.55
C GLY A 314 6.80 -5.34 -18.07
N MET A 315 7.94 -5.48 -18.76
CA MET A 315 7.99 -5.73 -20.21
C MET A 315 8.22 -7.21 -20.56
N THR A 316 7.83 -7.59 -21.78
CA THR A 316 8.08 -8.93 -22.32
C THR A 316 9.54 -9.05 -22.74
N LEU A 317 10.14 -10.24 -22.54
CA LEU A 317 11.50 -10.52 -22.97
C LEU A 317 11.68 -10.29 -24.48
N PRO A 318 12.80 -9.69 -24.92
CA PRO A 318 13.02 -9.35 -26.32
C PRO A 318 13.24 -10.58 -27.22
N LYS A 319 13.76 -11.68 -26.68
CA LYS A 319 13.85 -12.98 -27.36
C LYS A 319 13.08 -14.03 -26.57
N ALA A 320 12.41 -14.93 -27.28
CA ALA A 320 11.79 -16.10 -26.68
C ALA A 320 12.84 -17.03 -26.06
N LEU A 321 12.43 -17.78 -25.03
CA LEU A 321 13.24 -18.82 -24.40
C LEU A 321 13.04 -20.10 -25.20
N GLU A 322 14.13 -20.64 -25.76
CA GLU A 322 14.10 -21.80 -26.63
C GLU A 322 15.05 -22.89 -26.12
N VAL A 323 14.53 -24.10 -25.97
CA VAL A 323 15.32 -25.30 -25.64
C VAL A 323 15.12 -26.38 -26.68
N ALA A 324 16.21 -27.04 -27.06
CA ALA A 324 16.20 -28.26 -27.88
C ALA A 324 16.19 -29.48 -26.98
N LEU A 325 15.35 -30.45 -27.35
CA LEU A 325 15.33 -31.78 -26.75
C LEU A 325 15.84 -32.82 -27.75
N GLU A 326 16.92 -33.50 -27.37
CA GLU A 326 17.62 -34.47 -28.20
C GLU A 326 17.66 -35.84 -27.50
N ASP A 327 17.66 -36.91 -28.30
CA ASP A 327 17.93 -38.28 -27.85
C ASP A 327 19.45 -38.53 -27.67
N GLU A 328 19.82 -39.74 -27.24
CA GLU A 328 21.23 -40.13 -27.02
C GLU A 328 22.08 -40.09 -28.32
N HIS A 329 21.43 -40.10 -29.49
CA HIS A 329 22.06 -40.06 -30.80
C HIS A 329 22.01 -38.65 -31.44
N GLY A 330 21.53 -37.63 -30.69
CA GLY A 330 21.42 -36.25 -31.17
C GLY A 330 20.20 -35.98 -32.07
N ASN A 331 19.25 -36.90 -32.17
CA ASN A 331 18.03 -36.67 -32.96
C ASN A 331 17.01 -35.83 -32.15
N PRO A 332 16.33 -34.88 -32.80
CA PRO A 332 15.31 -34.08 -32.15
C PRO A 332 14.09 -34.92 -31.76
N ILE A 333 13.55 -34.69 -30.56
CA ILE A 333 12.35 -35.37 -30.05
C ILE A 333 11.16 -34.42 -30.15
N SER A 334 10.19 -34.74 -31.01
CA SER A 334 8.97 -33.95 -31.20
C SER A 334 7.85 -34.35 -30.23
N ASN A 335 6.93 -33.42 -29.96
CA ASN A 335 5.74 -33.58 -29.11
C ASN A 335 6.01 -34.00 -27.66
N PHE A 336 7.21 -33.69 -27.15
CA PHE A 336 7.57 -34.01 -25.78
C PHE A 336 7.30 -32.82 -24.85
N PRO A 337 6.62 -33.01 -23.71
CA PRO A 337 6.32 -31.91 -22.80
C PRO A 337 7.56 -31.42 -22.02
N VAL A 338 7.92 -30.15 -22.23
CA VAL A 338 8.92 -29.44 -21.42
C VAL A 338 8.21 -28.45 -20.52
N VAL A 339 8.57 -28.44 -19.24
CA VAL A 339 8.02 -27.55 -18.22
C VAL A 339 8.99 -26.41 -17.99
N PHE A 340 8.54 -25.18 -18.21
CA PHE A 340 9.26 -23.98 -17.80
C PHE A 340 8.67 -23.49 -16.49
N GLU A 341 9.53 -23.28 -15.50
CA GLU A 341 9.19 -22.81 -14.18
C GLU A 341 10.05 -21.59 -13.85
N ALA A 342 9.41 -20.46 -13.56
CA ALA A 342 10.12 -19.31 -13.05
C ALA A 342 10.46 -19.50 -11.57
N ASN A 343 11.64 -19.04 -11.14
CA ASN A 343 11.96 -19.01 -9.72
C ASN A 343 11.17 -17.84 -9.06
N GLY A 344 10.03 -18.16 -8.46
CA GLY A 344 9.14 -17.22 -7.77
C GLY A 344 8.05 -16.59 -8.64
N SER A 345 7.06 -15.98 -7.99
CA SER A 345 5.82 -15.44 -8.59
C SER A 345 5.98 -14.13 -9.39
N LEU A 346 7.18 -13.86 -9.92
CA LEU A 346 7.56 -12.55 -10.46
C LEU A 346 7.80 -12.56 -11.96
N ILE A 347 7.86 -13.72 -12.61
CA ILE A 347 7.89 -13.84 -14.06
C ILE A 347 6.62 -14.57 -14.48
N THR A 348 5.90 -14.00 -15.42
CA THR A 348 4.69 -14.63 -15.99
C THR A 348 4.96 -15.08 -17.41
N PHE A 349 4.49 -16.27 -17.75
CA PHE A 349 4.49 -16.75 -19.14
C PHE A 349 3.23 -16.29 -19.88
N ASP A 350 3.09 -16.61 -21.16
CA ASP A 350 1.94 -16.22 -21.99
C ASP A 350 0.55 -16.57 -21.41
N ASN A 351 0.49 -17.57 -20.52
CA ASN A 351 -0.73 -17.98 -19.79
C ASN A 351 -1.02 -17.13 -18.54
N GLY A 352 -0.15 -16.17 -18.19
CA GLY A 352 -0.27 -15.35 -16.98
C GLY A 352 0.22 -16.07 -15.70
N GLU A 353 0.74 -17.29 -15.81
CA GLU A 353 1.18 -18.11 -14.67
C GLU A 353 2.71 -18.14 -14.58
N ALA A 354 3.24 -18.54 -13.41
CA ALA A 354 4.67 -18.70 -13.15
C ALA A 354 5.24 -20.05 -13.66
N MET A 355 4.39 -20.88 -14.27
CA MET A 355 4.74 -22.17 -14.85
C MET A 355 4.02 -22.33 -16.19
N LYS A 356 4.73 -22.85 -17.20
CA LYS A 356 4.13 -23.19 -18.49
C LYS A 356 4.72 -24.48 -19.04
N GLN A 357 3.85 -25.43 -19.36
CA GLN A 357 4.22 -26.65 -20.08
C GLN A 357 4.05 -26.41 -21.58
N THR A 358 5.09 -26.68 -22.37
CA THR A 358 5.07 -26.57 -23.83
C THR A 358 5.64 -27.83 -24.45
N ALA A 359 4.93 -28.38 -25.45
CA ALA A 359 5.43 -29.52 -26.22
C ALA A 359 6.48 -29.07 -27.24
N THR A 360 7.49 -29.91 -27.48
CA THR A 360 8.49 -29.68 -28.54
C THR A 360 7.86 -29.79 -29.93
N ASN A 361 8.31 -28.96 -30.88
CA ASN A 361 7.82 -28.97 -32.27
C ASN A 361 8.43 -30.13 -33.09
N SER A 362 8.14 -30.20 -34.39
CA SER A 362 8.67 -31.22 -35.32
C SER A 362 10.20 -31.22 -35.47
N VAL A 363 10.88 -30.21 -34.93
CA VAL A 363 12.35 -30.06 -34.91
C VAL A 363 12.89 -30.23 -33.48
N GLY A 364 12.07 -30.67 -32.52
CA GLY A 364 12.47 -30.94 -31.14
C GLY A 364 12.67 -29.68 -30.28
N ILE A 365 12.14 -28.53 -30.70
CA ILE A 365 12.32 -27.24 -30.02
C ILE A 365 11.06 -26.89 -29.24
N ALA A 366 11.22 -26.56 -27.95
CA ALA A 366 10.17 -25.94 -27.14
C ALA A 366 10.45 -24.43 -27.01
N LYS A 367 9.44 -23.61 -27.33
CA LYS A 367 9.52 -22.15 -27.34
C LYS A 367 8.50 -21.54 -26.38
N VAL A 368 8.94 -20.60 -25.54
CA VAL A 368 8.05 -19.85 -24.65
C VAL A 368 8.41 -18.37 -24.60
N HIS A 369 7.41 -17.49 -24.50
CA HIS A 369 7.64 -16.09 -24.15
C HIS A 369 7.31 -15.89 -22.67
N ALA A 370 8.14 -15.09 -22.02
CA ALA A 370 7.99 -14.72 -20.62
C ALA A 370 8.04 -13.20 -20.50
N ARG A 371 7.35 -12.70 -19.49
CA ARG A 371 7.24 -11.29 -19.14
C ARG A 371 7.87 -11.06 -17.78
N MET A 372 8.75 -10.06 -17.68
CA MET A 372 9.31 -9.68 -16.40
C MET A 372 8.26 -8.99 -15.56
N GLY A 373 8.22 -9.33 -14.27
CA GLY A 373 7.40 -8.64 -13.29
C GLY A 373 8.04 -7.33 -12.85
N LYS A 374 7.61 -6.86 -11.68
CA LYS A 374 7.97 -5.54 -11.18
C LYS A 374 9.30 -5.52 -10.40
N LEU A 375 9.81 -6.66 -9.94
CA LEU A 375 11.03 -6.69 -9.14
C LEU A 375 12.28 -6.58 -10.04
N ILE A 376 13.12 -5.58 -9.78
CA ILE A 376 14.41 -5.40 -10.44
C ILE A 376 15.45 -6.41 -9.93
N GLY A 377 16.47 -6.70 -10.74
CA GLY A 377 17.57 -7.59 -10.40
C GLY A 377 17.62 -8.87 -11.22
N ASN A 378 18.42 -9.83 -10.76
CA ASN A 378 18.67 -11.07 -11.48
C ASN A 378 17.57 -12.09 -11.18
N HIS A 379 17.02 -12.67 -12.24
CA HIS A 379 15.97 -13.69 -12.17
C HIS A 379 16.41 -14.96 -12.88
N LYS A 380 15.80 -16.08 -12.50
CA LYS A 380 16.09 -17.40 -13.08
C LYS A 380 14.82 -18.09 -13.55
N ILE A 381 14.89 -18.73 -14.71
CA ILE A 381 13.85 -19.65 -15.21
C ILE A 381 14.47 -21.01 -15.43
N VAL A 382 13.84 -22.05 -14.89
CA VAL A 382 14.27 -23.44 -15.03
C VAL A 382 13.38 -24.13 -16.06
N ALA A 383 13.99 -24.65 -17.13
CA ALA A 383 13.35 -25.58 -18.05
C ALA A 383 13.66 -27.00 -17.60
N ARG A 384 12.64 -27.81 -17.32
CA ARG A 384 12.78 -29.19 -16.84
C ARG A 384 11.87 -30.17 -17.58
N ILE A 385 12.25 -31.44 -17.54
CA ILE A 385 11.42 -32.54 -18.03
C ILE A 385 10.86 -33.35 -16.86
N ASN A 386 9.54 -33.49 -16.82
CA ASN A 386 8.86 -34.30 -15.80
C ASN A 386 9.35 -35.75 -15.86
N GLY A 387 9.71 -36.31 -14.69
CA GLY A 387 10.23 -37.67 -14.57
C GLY A 387 11.74 -37.83 -14.82
N LYS A 388 12.48 -36.76 -15.18
CA LYS A 388 13.94 -36.80 -15.34
C LYS A 388 14.63 -35.56 -14.75
N ALA A 389 14.92 -35.58 -13.45
CA ALA A 389 15.57 -34.48 -12.73
C ALA A 389 16.98 -34.10 -13.26
N ARG A 390 17.65 -34.99 -14.01
CA ARG A 390 18.95 -34.70 -14.65
C ARG A 390 18.84 -33.85 -15.91
N LEU A 391 17.65 -33.68 -16.48
CA LEU A 391 17.40 -32.90 -17.69
C LEU A 391 16.70 -31.59 -17.33
N GLN A 392 17.49 -30.69 -16.77
CA GLN A 392 17.08 -29.33 -16.46
C GLN A 392 18.11 -28.32 -16.97
N GLN A 393 17.64 -27.15 -17.37
CA GLN A 393 18.47 -26.04 -17.80
C GLN A 393 18.00 -24.73 -17.18
N GLU A 394 18.93 -23.89 -16.75
CA GLU A 394 18.66 -22.61 -16.12
C GLU A 394 18.92 -21.46 -17.10
N PHE A 395 17.93 -20.58 -17.23
CA PHE A 395 18.05 -19.30 -17.91
C PHE A 395 18.29 -18.21 -16.88
N GLU A 396 19.36 -17.46 -17.06
CA GLU A 396 19.66 -16.25 -16.29
C GLU A 396 19.08 -15.03 -17.00
N LEU A 397 18.34 -14.20 -16.27
CA LEU A 397 17.69 -12.99 -16.78
C LEU A 397 18.01 -11.82 -15.87
N GLU A 398 18.09 -10.61 -16.44
CA GLU A 398 18.29 -9.37 -15.69
C GLU A 398 17.08 -8.45 -15.93
N CYS A 399 16.37 -8.10 -14.87
CA CYS A 399 15.29 -7.13 -14.88
C CYS A 399 15.86 -5.76 -14.51
N ARG A 400 15.85 -4.82 -15.45
CA ARG A 400 16.23 -3.43 -15.21
C ARG A 400 15.00 -2.59 -14.89
N PRO A 401 15.14 -1.55 -14.06
CA PRO A 401 14.05 -0.61 -13.84
C PRO A 401 13.65 0.07 -15.15
N GLY A 402 12.39 0.49 -15.22
CA GLY A 402 11.86 1.21 -16.37
C GLY A 402 12.43 2.62 -16.50
N ALA A 403 11.93 3.35 -17.49
CA ALA A 403 12.23 4.77 -17.62
C ALA A 403 11.85 5.56 -16.35
N PRO A 404 12.64 6.58 -15.96
CA PRO A 404 12.33 7.36 -14.77
C PRO A 404 11.03 8.13 -14.96
N ASP A 405 10.16 8.09 -13.94
CA ASP A 405 8.81 8.65 -13.99
C ASP A 405 8.53 9.60 -12.82
N LYS A 406 9.13 9.36 -11.66
CA LYS A 406 8.83 10.13 -10.45
C LYS A 406 10.08 10.43 -9.62
N LEU A 407 10.14 11.64 -9.07
CA LEU A 407 11.13 12.06 -8.07
C LEU A 407 10.46 12.16 -6.71
N VAL A 408 11.00 11.45 -5.72
CA VAL A 408 10.55 11.50 -4.33
C VAL A 408 11.65 12.12 -3.48
N VAL A 409 11.36 13.24 -2.82
CA VAL A 409 12.33 13.85 -1.90
C VAL A 409 12.40 13.04 -0.60
N LEU A 410 13.61 12.64 -0.20
CA LEU A 410 13.83 11.85 1.01
C LEU A 410 14.23 12.73 2.19
N SER A 411 15.16 13.68 1.99
CA SER A 411 15.65 14.59 3.03
C SER A 411 16.25 15.86 2.41
N GLY A 412 16.49 16.87 3.25
CA GLY A 412 17.07 18.14 2.85
C GLY A 412 16.06 19.19 2.38
N HIS A 413 14.76 18.94 2.52
CA HIS A 413 13.71 19.90 2.23
C HIS A 413 13.26 20.62 3.52
N LEU A 414 12.99 21.92 3.42
CA LEU A 414 12.61 22.82 4.52
C LEU A 414 13.62 22.83 5.68
N LEU A 415 14.91 22.74 5.35
CA LEU A 415 15.98 22.81 6.35
C LEU A 415 16.18 24.24 6.86
N ASN A 416 16.46 24.39 8.15
CA ASN A 416 16.88 25.66 8.74
C ASN A 416 18.29 25.52 9.31
N GLY A 417 19.12 26.54 9.13
CA GLY A 417 20.47 26.56 9.68
C GLY A 417 21.07 27.96 9.68
N LYS A 418 22.18 28.13 10.40
CA LYS A 418 22.91 29.39 10.42
C LYS A 418 23.49 29.71 9.03
N ALA A 419 23.47 30.98 8.65
CA ALA A 419 24.13 31.45 7.43
C ALA A 419 25.61 30.98 7.37
N GLY A 420 26.04 30.48 6.21
CA GLY A 420 27.35 29.90 5.96
C GLY A 420 27.59 28.49 6.54
N ALA A 421 26.67 27.95 7.35
CA ALA A 421 26.82 26.61 7.93
C ALA A 421 26.53 25.49 6.91
N VAL A 422 27.13 24.32 7.11
CA VAL A 422 26.79 23.11 6.35
C VAL A 422 25.46 22.58 6.86
N ALA A 423 24.59 22.15 5.95
CA ALA A 423 23.31 21.54 6.29
C ALA A 423 23.53 20.24 7.10
N PRO A 424 22.71 20.00 8.14
CA PRO A 424 22.84 18.80 8.99
C PRO A 424 22.50 17.51 8.23
N GLU A 425 21.67 17.62 7.20
CA GLU A 425 21.30 16.52 6.32
C GLU A 425 21.57 16.92 4.86
N PRO A 426 22.07 16.01 4.01
CA PRO A 426 22.25 16.27 2.59
C PRO A 426 20.90 16.36 1.87
N LEU A 427 20.87 17.09 0.75
CA LEU A 427 19.72 17.09 -0.16
C LEU A 427 19.65 15.72 -0.81
N SER A 428 18.61 14.94 -0.50
CA SER A 428 18.47 13.57 -1.01
C SER A 428 17.11 13.36 -1.64
N LEU A 429 17.11 12.67 -2.78
CA LEU A 429 15.91 12.28 -3.51
C LEU A 429 16.07 10.87 -4.05
N ARG A 430 14.95 10.16 -4.20
CA ARG A 430 14.86 8.86 -4.84
C ARG A 430 14.18 9.01 -6.19
N LEU A 431 14.77 8.41 -7.21
CA LEU A 431 14.21 8.32 -8.55
C LEU A 431 13.49 6.99 -8.71
N GLU A 432 12.22 7.06 -9.08
CA GLU A 432 11.33 5.91 -9.25
C GLU A 432 10.84 5.82 -10.71
N ASP A 433 10.68 4.59 -11.19
CA ASP A 433 9.94 4.29 -12.43
C ASP A 433 8.42 4.31 -12.19
N ALA A 434 7.63 4.16 -13.26
CA ALA A 434 6.16 4.15 -13.17
C ALA A 434 5.58 2.98 -12.35
N ALA A 435 6.37 1.94 -12.10
CA ALA A 435 6.00 0.80 -11.26
C ALA A 435 6.40 0.97 -9.79
N GLY A 436 7.05 2.09 -9.43
CA GLY A 436 7.53 2.40 -8.09
C GLY A 436 8.90 1.79 -7.76
N ASN A 437 9.64 1.31 -8.76
CA ASN A 437 10.96 0.73 -8.56
C ASN A 437 12.05 1.80 -8.61
N PRO A 438 13.13 1.66 -7.82
CA PRO A 438 14.25 2.59 -7.86
C PRO A 438 15.03 2.48 -9.18
N VAL A 439 15.46 3.63 -9.72
CA VAL A 439 16.21 3.72 -10.98
C VAL A 439 17.69 4.07 -10.67
N PRO A 440 18.62 3.10 -10.69
CA PRO A 440 20.04 3.32 -10.40
C PRO A 440 20.82 3.83 -11.61
N GLY A 441 21.96 4.49 -11.36
CA GLY A 441 22.89 4.97 -12.37
C GLY A 441 22.40 6.15 -13.21
N GLN A 442 21.28 6.76 -12.85
CA GLN A 442 20.67 7.86 -13.57
C GLN A 442 21.23 9.21 -13.08
N SER A 443 21.66 10.06 -14.00
CA SER A 443 22.27 11.35 -13.65
C SER A 443 21.21 12.40 -13.25
N VAL A 444 21.38 12.94 -12.05
CA VAL A 444 20.58 14.02 -11.45
C VAL A 444 21.47 15.24 -11.26
N VAL A 445 21.01 16.39 -11.75
CA VAL A 445 21.71 17.67 -11.62
C VAL A 445 21.07 18.47 -10.51
N PHE A 446 21.83 18.80 -9.47
CA PHE A 446 21.46 19.78 -8.47
C PHE A 446 22.03 21.14 -8.86
N GLU A 447 21.19 22.17 -8.85
CA GLU A 447 21.55 23.54 -9.22
C GLU A 447 20.94 24.53 -8.23
N VAL A 448 21.76 25.40 -7.67
CA VAL A 448 21.32 26.45 -6.76
C VAL A 448 20.61 27.54 -7.57
N ALA A 449 19.31 27.66 -7.37
CA ALA A 449 18.46 28.60 -8.10
C ALA A 449 18.31 29.94 -7.38
N TYR A 450 18.44 29.97 -6.05
CA TYR A 450 18.21 31.20 -5.27
C TYR A 450 19.11 31.29 -4.02
N ASN A 451 19.51 32.53 -3.70
CA ASN A 451 20.31 32.94 -2.53
C ASN A 451 21.76 32.42 -2.44
N ASN A 452 22.36 31.95 -3.54
CA ASN A 452 23.80 31.61 -3.61
C ASN A 452 24.32 30.65 -2.51
N GLY A 453 23.49 29.71 -2.05
CA GLY A 453 23.97 28.54 -1.30
C GLY A 453 25.03 27.78 -2.10
N ARG A 454 25.78 26.90 -1.43
CA ARG A 454 26.85 26.13 -2.08
C ARG A 454 26.61 24.64 -1.96
N LEU A 455 26.76 23.93 -3.07
CA LEU A 455 26.69 22.46 -3.14
C LEU A 455 28.10 21.88 -2.98
N GLU A 456 28.19 20.55 -3.11
CA GLU A 456 29.44 19.80 -3.01
C GLU A 456 30.59 20.45 -3.82
N ARG A 457 31.79 20.50 -3.21
CA ARG A 457 32.99 21.16 -3.75
C ARG A 457 32.82 22.65 -4.02
N ASP A 458 31.93 23.31 -3.26
CA ASP A 458 31.76 24.76 -3.25
C ASP A 458 31.16 25.33 -4.56
N LYS A 459 30.46 24.48 -5.32
CA LYS A 459 29.88 24.78 -6.63
C LYS A 459 28.40 25.15 -6.53
N ALA A 460 27.90 25.96 -7.48
CA ALA A 460 26.47 26.23 -7.63
C ALA A 460 25.73 25.11 -8.37
N ARG A 461 26.45 24.14 -8.96
CA ARG A 461 25.90 23.02 -9.73
C ARG A 461 26.73 21.76 -9.52
N VAL A 462 26.06 20.65 -9.21
CA VAL A 462 26.69 19.32 -9.11
C VAL A 462 25.83 18.29 -9.85
N GLU A 463 26.50 17.32 -10.47
CA GLU A 463 25.86 16.18 -11.13
C GLU A 463 26.19 14.93 -10.34
N VAL A 464 25.16 14.22 -9.89
CA VAL A 464 25.24 13.03 -9.06
C VAL A 464 24.46 11.92 -9.75
N SER A 465 25.02 10.72 -9.81
CA SER A 465 24.27 9.55 -10.32
C SER A 465 23.54 8.87 -9.17
N THR A 466 22.35 8.35 -9.43
CA THR A 466 21.61 7.57 -8.43
C THR A 466 22.34 6.27 -8.08
N ASP A 467 22.28 5.85 -6.81
CA ASP A 467 22.83 4.58 -6.33
C ASP A 467 21.92 3.38 -6.66
N GLU A 468 22.25 2.16 -6.18
CA GLU A 468 21.48 0.94 -6.40
C GLU A 468 20.03 1.01 -5.86
N GLU A 469 19.77 1.91 -4.91
CA GLU A 469 18.46 2.17 -4.31
C GLU A 469 17.75 3.34 -4.99
N GLY A 470 18.31 3.86 -6.10
CA GLY A 470 17.76 4.96 -6.88
C GLY A 470 17.92 6.31 -6.20
N VAL A 471 18.76 6.43 -5.17
CA VAL A 471 18.91 7.66 -4.39
C VAL A 471 20.08 8.50 -4.94
N ALA A 472 19.82 9.80 -5.12
CA ALA A 472 20.86 10.79 -5.38
C ALA A 472 20.95 11.75 -4.19
N SER A 473 22.15 11.94 -3.66
CA SER A 473 22.42 12.82 -2.52
C SER A 473 23.47 13.88 -2.85
N ALA A 474 23.26 15.10 -2.35
CA ALA A 474 24.19 16.20 -2.50
C ALA A 474 24.32 16.98 -1.18
N ASN A 475 25.55 17.17 -0.70
CA ASN A 475 25.81 18.02 0.46
C ASN A 475 25.52 19.48 0.11
N PHE A 476 24.88 20.18 1.05
CA PHE A 476 24.50 21.58 0.90
C PHE A 476 25.05 22.43 2.04
N ARG A 477 25.46 23.65 1.70
CA ARG A 477 25.85 24.71 2.65
C ARG A 477 24.94 25.90 2.41
N PHE A 478 24.36 26.41 3.50
CA PHE A 478 23.52 27.60 3.47
C PHE A 478 24.29 28.81 2.92
N SER A 479 23.55 29.75 2.34
CA SER A 479 24.07 31.06 1.94
C SER A 479 24.76 31.79 3.08
N GLU A 480 25.76 32.61 2.75
CA GLU A 480 26.44 33.51 3.71
C GLU A 480 25.51 34.61 4.26
N ASN A 481 24.43 34.91 3.54
CA ASN A 481 23.39 35.84 3.96
C ASN A 481 22.16 35.09 4.45
N ALA A 482 21.47 35.62 5.46
CA ALA A 482 20.18 35.09 5.90
C ALA A 482 19.13 35.20 4.78
N GLY A 483 18.22 34.22 4.71
CA GLY A 483 17.14 34.17 3.73
C GLY A 483 16.85 32.77 3.18
N ALA A 484 15.77 32.67 2.41
CA ALA A 484 15.39 31.43 1.73
C ALA A 484 16.43 31.06 0.66
N ASN A 485 16.80 29.80 0.59
CA ASN A 485 17.66 29.18 -0.42
C ASN A 485 16.82 28.19 -1.20
N ILE A 486 17.02 28.13 -2.52
CA ILE A 486 16.30 27.20 -3.39
C ILE A 486 17.33 26.43 -4.22
N VAL A 487 17.31 25.10 -4.14
CA VAL A 487 18.10 24.21 -4.98
C VAL A 487 17.16 23.39 -5.85
N LYS A 488 17.30 23.48 -7.17
CA LYS A 488 16.54 22.66 -8.11
C LYS A 488 17.31 21.38 -8.41
N ALA A 489 16.63 20.25 -8.39
CA ALA A 489 17.16 18.99 -8.88
C ALA A 489 16.43 18.57 -10.16
N VAL A 490 17.18 18.27 -11.22
CA VAL A 490 16.66 17.92 -12.54
C VAL A 490 17.30 16.62 -13.01
N VAL A 491 16.49 15.65 -13.41
CA VAL A 491 16.98 14.38 -13.96
C VAL A 491 17.31 14.57 -15.44
N LYS A 492 18.53 14.19 -15.86
CA LYS A 492 18.91 14.16 -17.28
C LYS A 492 18.41 12.88 -17.94
N SER A 493 17.11 12.80 -18.21
CA SER A 493 16.52 11.68 -18.95
C SER A 493 16.11 12.08 -20.37
N LYS A 494 16.05 11.09 -21.27
CA LYS A 494 15.49 11.24 -22.64
C LYS A 494 13.95 11.16 -22.65
N THR A 495 13.30 11.15 -21.49
CA THR A 495 11.85 11.01 -21.35
C THR A 495 11.09 12.28 -21.79
N THR A 496 9.82 12.09 -22.18
CA THR A 496 8.93 13.12 -22.72
C THR A 496 8.58 14.23 -21.73
N HIS A 497 8.77 14.00 -20.42
CA HIS A 497 8.50 14.95 -19.35
C HIS A 497 9.77 15.30 -18.57
N LYS A 498 9.94 16.59 -18.28
CA LYS A 498 11.04 17.09 -17.46
C LYS A 498 10.77 16.73 -15.99
N LEU A 499 11.57 15.83 -15.43
CA LEU A 499 11.52 15.48 -14.02
C LEU A 499 12.37 16.45 -13.23
N GLU A 500 11.71 17.33 -12.49
CA GLU A 500 12.36 18.30 -11.61
C GLU A 500 11.67 18.41 -10.25
N THR A 501 12.46 18.71 -9.22
CA THR A 501 11.99 19.02 -7.87
C THR A 501 12.81 20.17 -7.30
N ALA A 502 12.30 20.83 -6.26
CA ALA A 502 13.00 21.93 -5.59
C ALA A 502 13.13 21.65 -4.09
N PHE A 503 14.33 21.90 -3.57
CA PHE A 503 14.63 21.92 -2.16
C PHE A 503 14.62 23.36 -1.70
N GLU A 504 13.75 23.67 -0.75
CA GLU A 504 13.70 24.96 -0.09
C GLU A 504 14.38 24.84 1.27
N SER A 505 15.18 25.83 1.67
CA SER A 505 15.81 25.87 2.98
C SER A 505 15.98 27.32 3.45
N MET A 506 16.10 27.57 4.74
CA MET A 506 16.22 28.92 5.30
C MET A 506 17.56 29.10 6.03
N ALA A 507 18.34 30.08 5.60
CA ALA A 507 19.49 30.57 6.34
C ALA A 507 19.01 31.60 7.38
N LEU A 508 19.37 31.38 8.65
CA LEU A 508 19.10 32.25 9.79
C LEU A 508 20.38 32.98 10.19
N GLU A 509 20.24 34.16 10.82
CA GLU A 509 21.37 34.96 11.32
C GLU A 509 22.20 34.28 12.42
#